data_AF-A0A0U1DXZ0-F1
#
_entry.id   AF-A0A0U1DXZ0-F1
#
_cell.length_a   1.000
_cell.length_b   1.000
_cell.length_c   1.000
_cell.angle_alpha   90.00
_cell.angle_beta   90.00
_cell.angle_gamma   90.00
#
_symmetry.space_group_name_H-M   'P 1'
#
loop_
_entity.id
_entity.type
_entity.pdbx_description
1 polymer ?
#
loop_
_entity_poly.entity_id
_entity_poly.type
_entity_poly.pdbx_seq_one_letter_code
_entity_poly.pdbx_strand_id
1 'polypeptide(L)'
;MNESAGLEAAWHDHHPYLVNLAYRMLGDIGEAEDVAQEAFLRLARADQDQLDDVRAWLTVVAGRLSLDVLRSARARLENPDLPRRARAPRLASPTWRWPTRPPRRRSVTWRTPGRMR
;
A
#
# COMPACT_ATOMS: atom_id res chain seq x y z
N MET A 1 21.72 -19.73 -8.99
CA MET A 1 21.98 -18.27 -9.05
C MET A 1 21.13 -17.66 -7.93
N ASN A 2 21.66 -16.70 -7.17
CA ASN A 2 21.26 -16.43 -5.78
C ASN A 2 19.80 -15.92 -5.65
N GLU A 3 18.81 -16.80 -5.40
CA GLU A 3 17.39 -16.45 -5.16
C GLU A 3 17.22 -15.32 -4.13
N SER A 4 18.08 -15.32 -3.11
CA SER A 4 18.14 -14.29 -2.06
C SER A 4 18.49 -12.90 -2.61
N ALA A 5 19.38 -12.82 -3.61
CA ALA A 5 19.75 -11.54 -4.24
C ALA A 5 18.65 -11.03 -5.18
N GLY A 6 17.89 -11.92 -5.83
CA GLY A 6 16.72 -11.55 -6.62
C GLY A 6 15.61 -10.94 -5.76
N LEU A 7 15.35 -11.54 -4.59
CA LEU A 7 14.38 -11.02 -3.63
C LEU A 7 14.79 -9.65 -3.06
N GLU A 8 16.07 -9.47 -2.73
CA GLU A 8 16.60 -8.20 -2.22
C GLU A 8 16.45 -7.06 -3.24
N ALA A 9 16.79 -7.32 -4.51
CA ALA A 9 16.58 -6.36 -5.58
C ALA A 9 15.09 -6.00 -5.76
N ALA A 10 14.22 -7.02 -5.82
CA ALA A 10 12.77 -6.81 -5.92
C ALA A 10 12.21 -6.01 -4.73
N TRP A 11 12.73 -6.24 -3.52
CA TRP A 11 12.37 -5.47 -2.33
C TRP A 11 12.69 -3.98 -2.51
N HIS A 12 13.94 -3.67 -2.86
CA HIS A 12 14.36 -2.28 -3.07
C HIS A 12 13.55 -1.59 -4.18
N ASP A 13 13.25 -2.29 -5.27
CA ASP A 13 12.59 -1.72 -6.43
C ASP A 13 11.07 -1.55 -6.25
N HIS A 14 10.42 -2.40 -5.46
CA HIS A 14 8.95 -2.47 -5.45
C HIS A 14 8.31 -2.22 -4.09
N HIS A 15 9.04 -2.35 -2.96
CA HIS A 15 8.46 -2.14 -1.64
C HIS A 15 7.82 -0.75 -1.45
N PRO A 16 8.47 0.38 -1.78
CA PRO A 16 7.84 1.70 -1.64
C PRO A 16 6.57 1.86 -2.50
N TYR A 17 6.56 1.23 -3.67
CA TYR A 17 5.42 1.24 -4.58
C TYR A 17 4.23 0.45 -3.99
N LEU A 18 4.46 -0.74 -3.45
CA LEU A 18 3.39 -1.55 -2.85
C LEU A 18 2.80 -0.90 -1.60
N VAL A 19 3.63 -0.31 -0.74
CA VAL A 19 3.16 0.45 0.43
C VAL A 19 2.26 1.61 -0.02
N ASN A 20 2.64 2.37 -1.05
CA ASN A 20 1.81 3.45 -1.59
C ASN A 20 0.50 2.92 -2.18
N LEU A 21 0.55 1.83 -2.97
CA LEU A 21 -0.62 1.19 -3.55
C LEU A 21 -1.63 0.76 -2.46
N ALA A 22 -1.17 0.03 -1.45
CA ALA A 22 -2.01 -0.43 -0.35
C ALA A 22 -2.53 0.75 0.49
N TYR A 23 -1.70 1.76 0.75
CA TYR A 23 -2.09 2.95 1.50
C TYR A 23 -3.23 3.72 0.82
N ARG A 24 -3.26 3.77 -0.51
CA ARG A 24 -4.37 4.40 -1.26
C ARG A 24 -5.69 3.65 -1.09
N MET A 25 -5.66 2.35 -0.84
CA MET A 25 -6.86 1.52 -0.61
C MET A 25 -7.29 1.54 0.87
N LEU A 26 -6.33 1.43 1.79
CA LEU A 26 -6.59 1.22 3.21
C LEU A 26 -6.67 2.52 4.02
N GLY A 27 -5.92 3.55 3.62
CA GLY A 27 -5.84 4.83 4.32
C GLY A 27 -5.06 4.80 5.64
N ASP A 28 -4.59 3.64 6.08
CA ASP A 28 -3.68 3.46 7.22
C ASP A 28 -2.31 2.95 6.74
N ILE A 29 -1.24 3.57 7.25
CA ILE A 29 0.13 3.27 6.83
C ILE A 29 0.64 1.94 7.40
N GLY A 30 0.24 1.58 8.62
CA GLY A 30 0.67 0.33 9.24
C GLY A 30 0.06 -0.86 8.51
N GLU A 31 -1.25 -0.80 8.21
CA GLU A 31 -1.88 -1.86 7.42
C GLU A 31 -1.30 -1.96 5.99
N ALA A 32 -0.87 -0.83 5.41
CA ALA A 32 -0.24 -0.82 4.10
C ALA A 32 1.17 -1.45 4.10
N GLU A 33 1.97 -1.17 5.14
CA GLU A 33 3.28 -1.79 5.33
C GLU A 33 3.14 -3.30 5.59
N ASP A 34 2.18 -3.72 6.41
CA ASP A 34 1.87 -5.13 6.65
C ASP A 34 1.50 -5.87 5.36
N VAL A 35 0.66 -5.24 4.51
CA VAL A 35 0.29 -5.81 3.20
C VAL A 35 1.50 -5.96 2.29
N ALA A 36 2.38 -4.95 2.22
CA ALA A 36 3.58 -5.02 1.40
C ALA A 36 4.53 -6.13 1.90
N GLN A 37 4.74 -6.23 3.22
CA GLN A 37 5.55 -7.29 3.82
C GLN A 37 5.00 -8.68 3.52
N GLU A 38 3.70 -8.90 3.73
CA GLU A 38 3.06 -10.18 3.44
C GLU A 38 3.14 -10.54 1.94
N ALA A 39 3.04 -9.55 1.03
CA ALA A 39 3.23 -9.79 -0.40
C ALA A 39 4.65 -10.29 -0.73
N PHE A 40 5.69 -9.71 -0.13
CA PHE A 40 7.07 -10.17 -0.29
C PHE A 40 7.35 -11.50 0.38
N LEU A 41 6.74 -11.78 1.53
CA LEU A 41 6.82 -13.10 2.17
C LEU A 41 6.20 -14.20 1.28
N ARG A 42 5.16 -13.87 0.52
CA ARG A 42 4.59 -14.78 -0.49
C ARG A 42 5.49 -14.92 -1.71
N LEU A 43 6.14 -13.84 -2.15
CA LEU A 43 7.12 -13.90 -3.24
C LEU A 43 8.31 -14.79 -2.88
N ALA A 44 8.80 -14.70 -1.63
CA ALA A 44 9.89 -15.54 -1.13
C ALA A 44 9.56 -17.04 -1.09
N ARG A 45 8.27 -17.40 -1.09
CA ARG A 45 7.78 -18.79 -1.16
C ARG A 45 7.35 -19.20 -2.57
N ALA A 46 7.26 -18.24 -3.49
CA ALA A 46 6.93 -18.50 -4.88
C ALA A 46 8.20 -18.84 -5.65
N ASP A 47 8.08 -19.72 -6.63
CA ASP A 47 9.15 -19.98 -7.59
C ASP A 47 9.28 -18.76 -8.53
N GLN A 48 10.28 -17.92 -8.27
CA GLN A 48 10.46 -16.66 -8.98
C GLN A 48 10.85 -16.88 -10.45
N ASP A 49 11.47 -18.02 -10.77
CA ASP A 49 11.90 -18.36 -12.13
C ASP A 49 10.68 -18.67 -13.04
N GLN A 50 9.51 -18.92 -12.45
CA GLN A 50 8.24 -19.10 -13.17
C GLN A 50 7.43 -17.79 -13.31
N LEU A 51 7.92 -16.67 -12.76
CA LEU A 51 7.22 -15.40 -12.83
C LEU A 51 7.75 -14.55 -13.98
N ASP A 52 6.93 -14.36 -15.02
CA ASP A 52 7.27 -13.49 -16.14
C ASP A 52 7.42 -12.01 -15.74
N ASP A 53 6.64 -11.56 -14.75
CA ASP A 53 6.67 -10.18 -14.23
C ASP A 53 6.38 -10.14 -12.73
N VAL A 54 7.45 -9.96 -11.94
CA VAL A 54 7.40 -9.85 -10.48
C VAL A 54 6.56 -8.64 -10.02
N ARG A 55 6.64 -7.51 -10.73
CA ARG A 55 5.90 -6.29 -10.36
C ARG A 55 4.39 -6.47 -10.57
N ALA A 56 3.99 -7.09 -11.68
CA ALA A 56 2.60 -7.41 -11.95
C ALA A 56 2.05 -8.38 -10.90
N TRP A 57 2.80 -9.43 -10.59
CA TRP A 57 2.43 -10.41 -9.56
C TRP A 57 2.26 -9.75 -8.18
N LEU A 58 3.24 -8.95 -7.75
CA LEU A 58 3.19 -8.24 -6.47
C LEU A 58 2.00 -7.26 -6.40
N THR A 59 1.69 -6.57 -7.49
CA THR A 59 0.54 -5.65 -7.56
C THR A 59 -0.78 -6.40 -7.33
N VAL A 60 -0.94 -7.57 -7.95
CA VAL A 60 -2.14 -8.41 -7.79
C VAL A 60 -2.25 -8.92 -6.35
N VAL A 61 -1.15 -9.43 -5.79
CA VAL A 61 -1.14 -9.97 -4.42
C VAL A 61 -1.44 -8.88 -3.40
N ALA A 62 -0.78 -7.73 -3.49
CA ALA A 62 -1.02 -6.59 -2.58
C ALA A 62 -2.46 -6.06 -2.70
N GLY A 63 -3.01 -6.00 -3.91
CA GLY A 63 -4.41 -5.61 -4.13
C GLY A 63 -5.41 -6.56 -3.47
N ARG A 64 -5.19 -7.88 -3.60
CA ARG A 64 -6.05 -8.90 -2.96
C ARG A 64 -5.97 -8.82 -1.43
N LEU A 65 -4.76 -8.75 -0.88
CA LEU A 65 -4.55 -8.59 0.56
C LEU A 65 -5.24 -7.34 1.10
N SER A 66 -5.18 -6.22 0.37
CA SER A 66 -5.85 -4.97 0.77
C SER A 66 -7.38 -5.13 0.80
N LEU A 67 -7.96 -5.83 -0.18
CA LEU A 67 -9.40 -6.12 -0.20
C LEU A 67 -9.81 -7.03 0.97
N ASP A 68 -8.98 -8.00 1.32
CA ASP A 68 -9.24 -8.89 2.46
C ASP A 68 -9.23 -8.11 3.77
N VAL A 69 -8.27 -7.20 3.96
CA VAL A 69 -8.22 -6.30 5.13
C VAL A 69 -9.50 -5.47 5.25
N LEU A 70 -9.97 -4.86 4.14
CA LEU A 70 -11.22 -4.09 4.13
C LEU A 70 -12.45 -4.95 4.44
N ARG A 71 -12.51 -6.16 3.90
CA ARG A 71 -13.60 -7.12 4.15
C ARG A 71 -13.64 -7.53 5.61
N SER A 72 -12.49 -7.84 6.21
CA SER A 72 -12.38 -8.14 7.64
C SER A 72 -12.74 -6.93 8.50
N ALA A 73 -12.36 -5.71 8.11
CA ALA A 73 -12.74 -4.49 8.83
C ALA A 73 -14.25 -4.27 8.83
N ARG A 74 -14.91 -4.52 7.69
CA ARG A 74 -16.36 -4.43 7.57
C ARG A 74 -17.08 -5.48 8.43
N ALA A 75 -16.62 -6.73 8.42
CA ALA A 75 -17.20 -7.80 9.24
C ALA A 75 -17.17 -7.47 10.75
N ARG A 76 -16.14 -6.76 11.23
CA ARG A 76 -16.06 -6.30 12.63
C ARG A 76 -17.03 -5.17 12.96
N LEU A 77 -17.39 -4.32 12.00
CA LEU A 77 -18.41 -3.29 12.21
C LEU A 77 -19.81 -3.91 12.33
N GLU A 78 -20.05 -4.98 11.57
CA GLU A 78 -21.32 -5.71 11.55
C GLU A 78 -21.44 -6.68 12.75
N ASN A 79 -20.32 -7.05 13.39
CA ASN A 79 -20.27 -7.87 14.59
C ASN A 79 -19.36 -7.23 15.67
N PRO A 80 -19.91 -6.38 16.56
CA PRO A 80 -19.14 -5.58 17.53
C PRO A 80 -18.27 -6.39 18.51
N ASP A 81 -18.55 -7.69 18.68
CA ASP A 81 -17.85 -8.57 19.61
C ASP A 81 -16.48 -9.05 19.07
N LEU A 82 -16.16 -8.76 17.80
CA LEU A 82 -14.84 -9.05 17.24
C LEU A 82 -13.81 -7.98 17.66
N PRO A 83 -12.61 -8.37 18.16
CA PRO A 83 -11.63 -7.41 18.62
C PRO A 83 -11.16 -6.51 17.48
N ARG A 84 -11.23 -5.18 17.70
CA ARG A 84 -10.59 -4.20 16.82
C ARG A 84 -9.09 -4.47 16.85
N ARG A 85 -8.46 -4.72 15.69
CA ARG A 85 -6.99 -4.81 15.60
C ARG A 85 -6.38 -3.63 16.35
N ALA A 86 -5.51 -3.92 17.32
CA ALA A 86 -4.76 -2.90 18.01
C ALA A 86 -4.01 -2.10 16.93
N ARG A 87 -4.33 -0.82 16.81
CA ARG A 87 -3.66 0.06 15.87
C ARG A 87 -2.18 0.02 16.24
N ALA A 88 -1.33 -0.46 15.34
CA ALA A 88 0.10 -0.55 15.60
C ALA A 88 0.59 0.81 16.12
N PRO A 89 1.42 0.86 17.17
CA PRO A 89 2.08 2.10 17.54
C PRO A 89 2.78 2.62 16.30
N ARG A 90 2.71 3.93 16.04
CA ARG A 90 3.46 4.57 14.96
C ARG A 90 4.95 4.37 15.27
N LEU A 91 5.51 3.24 14.85
CA LEU A 91 6.95 3.07 14.83
C LEU A 91 7.48 4.16 13.90
N ALA A 92 8.57 4.78 14.33
CA ALA A 92 9.14 5.97 13.73
C ALA A 92 9.19 5.86 12.19
N SER A 93 8.91 6.98 11.53
CA SER A 93 8.97 7.16 10.09
C SER A 93 10.11 6.34 9.46
N PRO A 94 9.87 5.52 8.42
CA PRO A 94 10.96 4.96 7.65
C PRO A 94 11.80 6.13 7.14
N THR A 95 13.12 5.98 7.15
CA THR A 95 14.09 6.94 6.61
C THR A 95 13.92 7.23 5.11
N TRP A 96 12.93 6.61 4.47
CA TRP A 96 12.43 6.98 3.17
C TRP A 96 11.79 8.38 3.20
N ARG A 97 12.41 9.32 2.47
CA ARG A 97 11.91 10.66 2.24
C ARG A 97 10.67 10.59 1.32
N TRP A 98 9.48 10.52 1.92
CA TRP A 98 8.23 10.76 1.21
C TRP A 98 8.21 12.18 0.62
N PRO A 99 7.82 12.37 -0.66
CA PRO A 99 7.45 13.69 -1.12
C PRO A 99 6.16 14.07 -0.38
N THR A 100 6.21 15.18 0.32
CA THR A 100 5.09 15.79 1.04
C THR A 100 3.79 15.71 0.24
N ARG A 101 2.72 15.23 0.90
CA ARG A 101 1.33 15.43 0.47
C ARG A 101 1.15 16.85 -0.12
N PRO A 102 0.67 17.03 -1.37
CA PRO A 102 0.09 18.31 -1.73
C PRO A 102 -1.15 18.52 -0.85
N PRO A 103 -1.41 19.75 -0.35
CA PRO A 103 -2.60 20.00 0.45
C PRO A 103 -3.86 19.67 -0.35
N ARG A 104 -4.82 19.02 0.31
CA ARG A 104 -6.18 18.78 -0.19
C ARG A 104 -6.73 20.11 -0.74
N ARG A 105 -6.84 20.20 -2.07
CA ARG A 105 -7.41 21.32 -2.80
C ARG A 105 -8.87 21.53 -2.35
N ARG A 106 -9.10 22.46 -1.42
CA ARG A 106 -10.41 23.07 -1.19
C ARG A 106 -10.62 24.11 -2.30
N SER A 107 -11.68 23.90 -3.08
CA SER A 107 -12.50 24.85 -3.82
C SER A 107 -11.88 26.22 -4.13
N VAL A 108 -11.23 26.36 -5.28
CA VAL A 108 -11.24 27.65 -6.00
C VAL A 108 -12.34 27.53 -7.03
N THR A 109 -13.39 28.31 -6.80
CA THR A 109 -14.51 28.50 -7.71
C THR A 109 -13.99 29.10 -9.02
N TRP A 110 -14.42 28.54 -10.16
CA TRP A 110 -14.21 29.17 -11.45
C TRP A 110 -15.00 30.49 -11.46
N ARG A 111 -14.29 31.63 -11.41
CA ARG A 111 -14.86 32.94 -11.72
C ARG A 111 -14.55 33.24 -13.18
N THR A 112 -15.61 33.38 -13.97
CA THR A 112 -15.67 33.69 -15.41
C THR A 112 -14.80 34.90 -15.79
N PRO A 113 -14.12 34.92 -16.96
CA PRO A 113 -13.46 36.14 -17.43
C PRO A 113 -14.52 37.09 -18.01
N GLY A 114 -14.61 38.29 -17.45
CA GLY A 114 -15.54 39.32 -17.89
C GLY A 114 -14.92 40.71 -17.87
N ARG A 115 -14.70 41.22 -19.09
CA ARG A 115 -14.49 42.61 -19.54
C ARG A 115 -13.11 43.27 -19.38
N MET A 116 -12.49 43.42 -20.57
CA MET A 116 -11.91 44.65 -21.13
C MET A 116 -12.15 45.95 -20.35
N ARG A 117 -11.06 46.69 -20.11
CA ARG A 117 -10.82 48.00 -20.71
C ARG A 117 -9.34 48.33 -20.70
#